data_AF-A0A938X7Z4-F1
#
_entry.id   AF-A0A938X7Z4-F1
#
_cell.length_a   1.000
_cell.length_b   1.000
_cell.length_c   1.000
_cell.angle_alpha   90.00
_cell.angle_beta   90.00
_cell.angle_gamma   90.00
#
_symmetry.space_group_name_H-M   'P 1'
#
loop_
_entity.id
_entity.type
_entity.pdbx_description
1 polymer ?
#
loop_
_entity_poly.entity_id
_entity_poly.type
_entity_poly.pdbx_seq_one_letter_code
_entity_poly.pdbx_strand_id
1 'polypeptide(L)' 'MAKYCFNYDSGEYEWIEKDGYSIDRGEYVYNWDDSEYRREEEEEYRNLFEDDEEQW' A
#
# COMPACT_ATOMS: atom_id res chain seq x y z
N MET A 1 0.17 6.23 -6.03
CA MET A 1 -0.79 5.68 -7.01
C MET A 1 -1.77 4.82 -6.24
N ALA A 2 -3.07 4.95 -6.52
CA ALA A 2 -4.09 4.08 -5.93
C ALA A 2 -3.93 2.64 -6.42
N LYS A 3 -4.28 1.69 -5.55
CA LYS A 3 -4.30 0.26 -5.83
C LYS A 3 -5.69 -0.28 -5.58
N TYR A 4 -6.00 -1.38 -6.26
CA TYR A 4 -7.27 -2.05 -6.11
C TYR A 4 -7.20 -2.98 -4.89
N CYS A 5 -7.72 -2.50 -3.76
CA CYS A 5 -7.55 -3.09 -2.43
C CYS A 5 -8.90 -3.52 -1.87
N PHE A 6 -8.91 -4.56 -1.04
CA PHE A 6 -10.13 -4.99 -0.38
C PHE A 6 -10.43 -4.09 0.81
N ASN A 7 -11.61 -3.49 0.84
CA ASN A 7 -12.12 -2.72 1.96
C ASN A 7 -12.96 -3.64 2.85
N TYR A 8 -12.56 -3.81 4.11
CA TYR A 8 -13.24 -4.68 5.07
C TYR A 8 -14.49 -4.04 5.69
N ASP A 9 -14.62 -2.71 5.62
CA ASP A 9 -15.81 -1.99 6.05
C ASP A 9 -16.95 -2.14 5.03
N SER A 10 -16.61 -2.04 3.74
CA SER A 10 -17.56 -2.24 2.64
C SER A 10 -17.78 -3.72 2.28
N GLY A 11 -16.76 -4.56 2.46
CA GLY A 11 -16.72 -5.93 1.95
C GLY A 11 -16.47 -6.01 0.45
N GLU A 12 -16.00 -4.93 -0.18
CA GLU A 12 -15.79 -4.80 -1.62
C GLU A 12 -14.35 -4.35 -1.94
N TYR A 13 -13.92 -4.57 -3.18
CA TYR A 13 -12.65 -4.01 -3.66
C TYR A 13 -12.85 -2.58 -4.17
N GLU A 14 -11.95 -1.69 -3.78
CA GLU A 14 -11.99 -0.26 -4.11
C GLU A 14 -10.59 0.22 -4.50
N TRP A 15 -10.51 1.32 -5.25
CA TRP A 15 -9.27 2.02 -5.54
C TRP A 15 -8.88 2.87 -4.33
N ILE A 16 -7.94 2.36 -3.53
CA ILE A 16 -7.50 3.01 -2.29
C ILE A 16 -6.06 3.49 -2.47
N GLU A 17 -5.79 4.73 -2.09
CA GLU A 17 -4.44 5.29 -2.03
C GLU A 17 -3.67 4.79 -0.81
N LYS A 18 -2.35 4.95 -0.82
CA LYS A 18 -1.48 4.47 0.27
C LYS A 18 -1.85 5.05 1.64
N ASP A 19 -2.41 6.27 1.69
CA ASP A 19 -2.87 6.90 2.92
C ASP A 19 -4.25 6.41 3.39
N GLY A 20 -4.86 5.47 2.67
CA GLY A 20 -6.18 4.90 2.99
C GLY A 20 -7.34 5.67 2.37
N TYR A 21 -7.09 6.61 1.46
CA TYR A 21 -8.17 7.34 0.79
C TYR A 21 -8.79 6.50 -0.34
N SER A 22 -10.08 6.17 -0.23
CA SER A 22 -10.84 5.45 -1.26
C SER A 22 -11.33 6.43 -2.33
N ILE A 23 -10.88 6.24 -3.56
CA ILE A 23 -11.30 7.04 -4.73
C ILE A 23 -12.76 6.77 -5.07
N ASP A 24 -13.22 5.52 -4.94
CA ASP A 24 -14.59 5.13 -5.28
C ASP A 24 -15.61 5.78 -4.34
N ARG A 25 -15.29 5.88 -3.04
CA ARG A 25 -16.16 6.53 -2.05
C ARG A 25 -15.90 8.02 -1.87
N GLY A 26 -14.68 8.47 -2.16
CA GLY A 26 -14.24 9.83 -1.87
C GLY A 26 -14.03 10.09 -0.37
N GLU A 27 -13.69 9.06 0.39
CA GLU A 27 -13.49 9.15 1.84
C GLU A 27 -12.35 8.23 2.34
N TYR A 28 -11.91 8.47 3.57
CA TYR A 28 -10.88 7.67 4.22
C TYR A 28 -11.43 6.35 4.73
N VAL A 29 -10.73 5.28 4.40
CA VAL A 29 -10.99 3.91 4.87
C VAL A 29 -9.84 3.50 5.77
N TYR A 30 -10.18 3.06 6.98
CA TYR A 30 -9.18 2.65 7.97
C TYR A 30 -8.99 1.13 8.04
N ASN A 31 -9.96 0.37 7.53
CA ASN A 31 -9.96 -1.07 7.56
C ASN A 31 -9.96 -1.62 6.12
N TRP A 32 -8.78 -1.72 5.53
CA TRP A 32 -8.56 -2.21 4.18
C TRP A 32 -7.26 -3.00 4.08
N ASP A 33 -7.10 -3.78 3.03
CA ASP A 33 -5.90 -4.60 2.80
C ASP A 33 -4.74 -3.78 2.23
N ASP A 34 -3.86 -3.29 3.11
CA ASP A 34 -2.67 -2.51 2.77
C ASP A 34 -1.41 -3.36 2.51
N SER A 35 -1.57 -4.69 2.48
CA SER A 35 -0.48 -5.66 2.37
C SER A 35 0.44 -5.42 1.16
N GLU A 36 -0.14 -5.05 0.01
CA GLU A 36 0.62 -4.78 -1.21
C GLU A 36 1.49 -3.53 -1.11
N TYR A 37 1.01 -2.48 -0.41
CA TYR A 37 1.81 -1.29 -0.16
C TYR A 37 2.94 -1.54 0.82
N ARG A 38 2.70 -2.38 1.84
CA ARG A 38 3.76 -2.78 2.78
C ARG A 38 4.84 -3.61 2.10
N ARG A 39 4.46 -4.55 1.24
CA ARG A 39 5.43 -5.37 0.51
C ARG A 39 6.34 -4.52 -0.37
N GLU A 40 5.78 -3.60 -1.15
CA GLU A 40 6.57 -2.70 -1.99
C GLU A 40 7.50 -1.82 -1.15
N GLU A 41 7.02 -1.28 -0.02
CA GLU A 41 7.87 -0.47 0.86
C GLU A 41 9.01 -1.32 1.43
N GLU A 42 8.74 -2.56 1.85
CA GLU A 42 9.78 -3.47 2.36
C GLU A 42 10.79 -3.87 1.27
N GLU A 43 10.35 -4.10 0.03
CA GLU A 43 11.24 -4.35 -1.11
C GLU A 43 12.07 -3.11 -1.48
N GLU A 44 11.48 -1.91 -1.47
CA GLU A 44 12.21 -0.66 -1.72
C GLU A 44 13.28 -0.44 -0.64
N TYR A 45 12.94 -0.66 0.63
CA TYR A 45 13.90 -0.61 1.74
C TYR A 45 15.00 -1.65 1.59
N ARG A 46 14.69 -2.91 1.24
CA ARG A 46 15.73 -3.92 1.02
C ARG A 46 16.68 -3.54 -0.10
N ASN A 47 16.16 -3.10 -1.25
CA ASN A 47 16.99 -2.65 -2.37
C ASN A 47 17.91 -1.48 -1.97
N LEU A 48 17.41 -0.53 -1.17
CA LEU A 48 18.21 0.58 -0.64
C LEU A 48 19.35 0.11 0.28
N PHE A 49 19.10 -0.89 1.13
CA PHE A 49 20.11 -1.42 2.04
C PHE A 49 21.11 -2.39 1.38
N GLU A 50 20.65 -3.21 0.41
CA GLU A 50 21.53 -4.11 -0.36
C GLU A 50 22.52 -3.31 -1.23
N ASP A 51 22.11 -2.18 -1.82
CA ASP A 51 23.00 -1.30 -2.60
C ASP A 51 24.08 -0.60 -1.73
N ASP A 52 23.78 -0.32 -0.46
CA ASP A 52 24.74 0.25 0.50
C ASP A 52 25.73 -0.80 1.03
N GLU A 53 25.30 -2.07 1.18
CA GLU A 53 26.17 -3.18 1.59
C GLU A 53 27.14 -3.63 0.47
N GLU A 54 26.78 -3.44 -0.81
CA GLU A 54 27.65 -3.73 -1.97
C GLU A 54 28.75 -2.67 -2.20
N GLN A 55 28.72 -1.55 -1.46
CA GLN A 55 29.72 -0.48 -1.51
C GLN A 55 30.88 -0.61 -0.50
N TRP A 56 30.98 -1.74 0.23
CA TRP A 56 32.09 -2.04 1.16
C TRP A 56 33.02 -3.16 0.68
#